data_AF-A0A7R7HXV6-F1
#
_entry.id   AF-A0A7R7HXV6-F1
#
_cell.length_a   1.000
_cell.length_b   1.000
_cell.length_c   1.000
_cell.angle_alpha   90.00
_cell.angle_beta   90.00
_cell.angle_gamma   90.00
#
_symmetry.space_group_name_H-M   'P 1'
#
loop_
_entity.id
_entity.type
_entity.pdbx_description
1 polymer ?
#
loop_
_entity_poly.entity_id
_entity_poly.type
_entity_poly.pdbx_seq_one_letter_code
_entity_poly.pdbx_strand_id
1 'polypeptide(L)'
;MRAKGICYDTGFLDVDRGTSSRLHLDADLVRRELTIIRDDLHCTAVQVVGGDPDRLELTARCAAELGLEVWFSPYPLELAPGPIRELLLDCAHRAERLRAAGAQVVFVAGVELTMLNRGFLDGDTVADRLRYLFADPDRRPARIAEVRDRFERFLRDLVPAVRAAFHGRVTYAAIQYEGVDWDRFDIVTVELIRSAEVADRFRDGVRTLVAQPKPLAITGFGTATWRGSGDVAARSMQVLASDPATGALRLTEALERDEAGQAEYLRELLEVFDAEGVDSTFVHLFALDNLPHRPDGDPRDDLDLASLGVVKVLADGSGHAYPGLPWEPKLAFTAVADSYAG
;
A
#
# COMPACT_ATOMS: atom_id res chain seq x y z
N MET A 1 -12.64 15.00 -2.21
CA MET A 1 -12.56 13.51 -2.32
C MET A 1 -13.78 12.84 -1.67
N ARG A 2 -14.27 11.71 -2.22
CA ARG A 2 -15.38 10.89 -1.67
C ARG A 2 -14.91 9.94 -0.57
N ALA A 3 -13.78 9.24 -0.74
CA ALA A 3 -13.17 8.46 0.32
C ALA A 3 -11.78 9.00 0.68
N LYS A 4 -11.63 9.34 1.95
CA LYS A 4 -10.39 9.77 2.58
C LYS A 4 -9.83 8.57 3.35
N GLY A 5 -8.78 7.95 2.83
CA GLY A 5 -8.33 6.66 3.32
C GLY A 5 -6.85 6.58 3.64
N ILE A 6 -6.51 5.48 4.31
CA ILE A 6 -5.14 5.08 4.65
C ILE A 6 -5.02 3.55 4.50
N CYS A 7 -3.83 3.08 4.12
CA CYS A 7 -3.53 1.65 4.10
C CYS A 7 -3.21 1.15 5.51
N TYR A 8 -3.80 0.03 5.90
CA TYR A 8 -3.60 -0.63 7.19
C TYR A 8 -3.00 -2.02 6.99
N ASP A 9 -1.75 -2.20 7.42
CA ASP A 9 -1.01 -3.45 7.32
C ASP A 9 -1.46 -4.47 8.38
N THR A 10 -1.89 -5.63 7.90
CA THR A 10 -2.24 -6.80 8.72
C THR A 10 -1.12 -7.85 8.77
N GLY A 11 -0.08 -7.66 7.96
CA GLY A 11 1.08 -8.53 7.81
C GLY A 11 1.33 -8.89 6.34
N PHE A 12 2.34 -8.28 5.73
CA PHE A 12 2.95 -8.75 4.49
C PHE A 12 3.75 -10.02 4.75
N LEU A 13 3.51 -11.06 3.94
CA LEU A 13 4.18 -12.35 4.09
C LEU A 13 5.39 -12.43 3.16
N ASP A 14 6.56 -12.69 3.74
CA ASP A 14 7.73 -13.16 2.99
C ASP A 14 7.67 -14.69 2.96
N VAL A 15 7.25 -15.22 1.81
CA VAL A 15 7.07 -16.66 1.61
C VAL A 15 8.38 -17.45 1.65
N ASP A 16 9.49 -16.83 1.26
CA ASP A 16 10.79 -17.50 1.20
C ASP A 16 11.41 -17.59 2.61
N ARG A 17 11.17 -16.58 3.47
CA ARG A 17 11.63 -16.55 4.86
C ARG A 17 10.61 -17.09 5.87
N GLY A 18 9.34 -17.25 5.47
CA GLY A 18 8.24 -17.61 6.37
C GLY A 18 7.97 -16.54 7.44
N THR A 19 8.29 -15.27 7.16
CA THR A 19 8.16 -14.16 8.09
C THR A 19 7.02 -13.23 7.71
N SER A 20 6.48 -12.49 8.69
CA SER A 20 5.47 -11.46 8.46
C SER A 20 6.02 -10.09 8.86
N SER A 21 5.64 -9.02 8.14
CA SER A 21 5.91 -7.63 8.57
C SER A 21 5.31 -7.31 9.93
N ARG A 22 4.24 -8.02 10.32
CA ARG A 22 3.54 -7.84 11.59
C ARG A 22 3.41 -9.17 12.30
N LEU A 23 4.22 -9.41 13.34
CA LEU A 23 4.23 -10.69 14.04
C LEU A 23 2.93 -10.94 14.81
N HIS A 24 2.43 -9.93 15.51
CA HIS A 24 1.25 -10.00 16.36
C HIS A 24 0.16 -9.07 15.84
N LEU A 25 -1.04 -9.63 15.62
CA LEU A 25 -2.24 -8.88 15.27
C LEU A 25 -3.32 -9.17 16.30
N ASP A 26 -3.47 -8.27 17.27
CA ASP A 26 -4.47 -8.36 18.32
C ASP A 26 -5.74 -7.57 17.94
N ALA A 27 -6.91 -8.16 18.16
CA ALA A 27 -8.19 -7.56 17.72
C ALA A 27 -8.54 -6.27 18.47
N ASP A 28 -8.17 -6.15 19.74
CA ASP A 28 -8.43 -4.95 20.54
C ASP A 28 -7.49 -3.82 20.12
N LEU A 29 -6.22 -4.14 19.85
CA LEU A 29 -5.27 -3.22 19.22
C LEU A 29 -5.81 -2.73 17.87
N VAL A 30 -6.22 -3.64 16.98
CA VAL A 30 -6.77 -3.29 15.66
C VAL A 30 -7.98 -2.36 15.80
N ARG A 31 -8.92 -2.68 16.67
CA ARG A 31 -10.12 -1.83 16.88
C ARG A 31 -9.73 -0.44 17.39
N ARG A 32 -8.74 -0.35 18.28
CA ARG A 32 -8.26 0.92 18.82
C ARG A 32 -7.55 1.76 17.75
N GLU A 33 -6.69 1.15 16.96
CA GLU A 33 -5.99 1.81 15.84
C GLU A 33 -6.99 2.30 14.79
N LEU A 34 -7.96 1.48 14.40
CA LEU A 34 -9.01 1.87 13.45
C LEU A 34 -9.94 2.97 13.99
N THR A 35 -10.17 3.01 15.31
CA THR A 35 -10.92 4.10 15.94
C THR A 35 -10.16 5.42 15.79
N ILE A 36 -8.85 5.42 16.04
CA ILE A 36 -7.98 6.60 15.86
C ILE A 36 -7.92 7.01 14.38
N ILE A 37 -7.82 6.05 13.47
CA ILE A 37 -7.86 6.31 12.02
C ILE A 37 -9.16 7.02 11.62
N ARG A 38 -10.30 6.60 12.18
CA ARG A 38 -11.59 7.26 11.91
C ARG A 38 -11.69 8.64 12.56
N ASP A 39 -11.40 8.71 13.86
CA ASP A 39 -11.74 9.88 14.68
C ASP A 39 -10.69 10.98 14.58
N ASP A 40 -9.40 10.62 14.57
CA ASP A 40 -8.30 11.57 14.69
C ASP A 40 -7.58 11.82 13.35
N LEU A 41 -7.51 10.82 12.46
CA LEU A 41 -7.06 11.02 11.07
C LEU A 41 -8.22 11.45 10.14
N HIS A 42 -9.46 11.43 10.64
CA HIS A 42 -10.67 11.76 9.87
C HIS A 42 -10.87 10.90 8.61
N CYS A 43 -10.29 9.68 8.60
CA CYS A 43 -10.48 8.77 7.49
C CYS A 43 -11.92 8.25 7.46
N THR A 44 -12.46 8.14 6.24
CA THR A 44 -13.78 7.54 5.97
C THR A 44 -13.67 6.14 5.37
N ALA A 45 -12.46 5.73 4.98
CA ALA A 45 -12.17 4.43 4.40
C ALA A 45 -10.82 3.88 4.88
N VAL A 46 -10.64 2.57 4.81
CA VAL A 46 -9.37 1.90 5.07
C VAL A 46 -9.09 0.85 4.00
N GLN A 47 -7.89 0.85 3.45
CA GLN A 47 -7.40 -0.24 2.60
C GLN A 47 -6.70 -1.26 3.49
N VAL A 48 -7.34 -2.39 3.71
CA VAL A 48 -6.82 -3.48 4.55
C VAL A 48 -5.93 -4.35 3.68
N VAL A 49 -4.62 -4.35 3.99
CA VAL A 49 -3.58 -5.00 3.19
C VAL A 49 -2.85 -6.09 3.98
N GLY A 50 -2.41 -7.14 3.30
CA GLY A 50 -1.68 -8.26 3.91
C GLY A 50 -1.86 -9.58 3.16
N GLY A 51 -1.07 -10.60 3.54
CA GLY A 51 -1.03 -11.90 2.86
C GLY A 51 -1.90 -13.00 3.50
N ASP A 52 -2.42 -12.78 4.70
CA ASP A 52 -3.20 -13.76 5.47
C ASP A 52 -4.72 -13.43 5.41
N PRO A 53 -5.56 -14.28 4.79
CA PRO A 53 -7.00 -14.06 4.67
C PRO A 53 -7.74 -13.89 5.99
N ASP A 54 -7.31 -14.59 7.05
CA ASP A 54 -7.98 -14.54 8.36
C ASP A 54 -7.72 -13.18 9.03
N ARG A 55 -6.49 -12.67 8.90
CA ARG A 55 -6.10 -11.35 9.40
C ARG A 55 -6.77 -10.20 8.63
N LEU A 56 -6.89 -10.34 7.32
CA LEU A 56 -7.64 -9.41 6.47
C LEU A 56 -9.12 -9.37 6.90
N GLU A 57 -9.78 -10.53 7.04
CA GLU A 57 -11.19 -10.60 7.44
C GLU A 57 -11.43 -10.06 8.85
N LEU A 58 -10.55 -10.37 9.81
CA LEU A 58 -10.64 -9.82 11.16
C LEU A 58 -10.60 -8.30 11.15
N THR A 59 -9.61 -7.72 10.46
CA THR A 59 -9.41 -6.26 10.40
C THR A 59 -10.55 -5.59 9.64
N ALA A 60 -10.97 -6.16 8.51
CA ALA A 60 -12.08 -5.69 7.71
C ALA A 60 -13.41 -5.69 8.50
N ARG A 61 -13.65 -6.70 9.34
CA ARG A 61 -14.81 -6.73 10.24
C ARG A 61 -14.75 -5.60 11.26
N CYS A 62 -13.61 -5.39 11.92
CA CYS A 62 -13.45 -4.29 12.87
C CYS A 62 -13.67 -2.92 12.20
N ALA A 63 -13.15 -2.71 10.99
CA ALA A 63 -13.36 -1.48 10.23
C ALA A 63 -14.83 -1.26 9.86
N ALA A 64 -15.52 -2.31 9.40
CA ALA A 64 -16.94 -2.25 9.08
C ALA A 64 -17.82 -1.94 10.32
N GLU A 65 -17.52 -2.55 11.47
CA GLU A 65 -18.20 -2.26 12.75
C GLU A 65 -18.05 -0.78 13.18
N LEU A 66 -16.93 -0.15 12.82
CA LEU A 66 -16.66 1.26 13.09
C LEU A 66 -17.27 2.22 12.05
N GLY A 67 -17.90 1.68 10.99
CA GLY A 67 -18.54 2.45 9.93
C GLY A 67 -17.60 2.93 8.82
N LEU A 68 -16.37 2.42 8.76
CA LEU A 68 -15.42 2.73 7.67
C LEU A 68 -15.77 1.95 6.40
N GLU A 69 -15.64 2.58 5.23
CA GLU A 69 -15.63 1.84 3.95
C GLU A 69 -14.36 0.98 3.89
N VAL A 70 -14.52 -0.31 3.58
CA VAL A 70 -13.41 -1.26 3.55
C VAL A 70 -12.97 -1.52 2.12
N TRP A 71 -11.70 -1.24 1.85
CA TRP A 71 -11.01 -1.69 0.65
C TRP A 71 -10.26 -2.97 0.98
N PHE A 72 -10.87 -4.11 0.70
CA PHE A 72 -10.34 -5.44 1.02
C PHE A 72 -9.30 -5.81 -0.04
N SER A 73 -8.02 -5.83 0.34
CA SER A 73 -6.90 -5.84 -0.60
C SER A 73 -5.87 -6.89 -0.24
N PRO A 74 -6.01 -8.14 -0.70
CA PRO A 74 -5.01 -9.19 -0.46
C PRO A 74 -3.69 -8.90 -1.19
N TYR A 75 -2.56 -9.11 -0.51
CA TYR A 75 -1.20 -8.94 -1.05
C TYR A 75 -0.52 -10.31 -1.18
N PRO A 76 -0.63 -10.98 -2.35
CA PRO A 76 -0.12 -12.33 -2.58
C PRO A 76 1.39 -12.35 -2.86
N LEU A 77 2.22 -11.59 -2.13
CA LEU A 77 3.62 -11.34 -2.48
C LEU A 77 4.38 -12.62 -2.86
N GLU A 78 5.13 -12.55 -3.97
CA GLU A 78 5.99 -13.64 -4.49
C GLU A 78 5.27 -14.95 -4.86
N LEU A 79 3.94 -15.01 -4.79
CA LEU A 79 3.16 -16.15 -5.28
C LEU A 79 3.13 -16.21 -6.81
N ALA A 80 2.92 -17.41 -7.34
CA ALA A 80 2.67 -17.66 -8.76
C ALA A 80 1.17 -17.50 -9.11
N PRO A 81 0.78 -17.41 -10.40
CA PRO A 81 -0.60 -17.09 -10.79
C PRO A 81 -1.69 -18.03 -10.23
N GLY A 82 -1.41 -19.33 -10.08
CA GLY A 82 -2.35 -20.30 -9.50
C GLY A 82 -2.70 -19.97 -8.04
N PRO A 83 -1.71 -19.95 -7.13
CA PRO A 83 -1.91 -19.55 -5.74
C PRO A 83 -2.47 -18.13 -5.57
N ILE A 84 -2.10 -17.16 -6.43
CA ILE A 84 -2.71 -15.81 -6.42
C ILE A 84 -4.23 -15.93 -6.62
N ARG A 85 -4.66 -16.70 -7.63
CA ARG A 85 -6.08 -16.90 -7.92
C ARG A 85 -6.82 -17.54 -6.75
N GLU A 86 -6.23 -18.55 -6.12
CA GLU A 86 -6.82 -19.21 -4.94
C GLU A 86 -7.00 -18.23 -3.78
N LEU A 87 -5.97 -17.44 -3.46
CA LEU A 87 -6.02 -16.43 -2.39
C LEU A 87 -7.10 -15.38 -2.66
N LEU A 88 -7.12 -14.82 -3.88
CA LEU A 88 -8.07 -13.77 -4.24
C LEU A 88 -9.52 -14.27 -4.23
N LEU A 89 -9.77 -15.52 -4.63
CA LEU A 89 -11.12 -16.09 -4.57
C LEU A 89 -11.58 -16.39 -3.15
N ASP A 90 -10.69 -16.90 -2.28
CA ASP A 90 -11.03 -17.03 -0.86
C ASP A 90 -11.40 -15.66 -0.30
N CYS A 91 -10.53 -14.66 -0.46
CA CYS A 91 -10.76 -13.30 0.02
C CYS A 91 -12.02 -12.65 -0.56
N ALA A 92 -12.37 -12.92 -1.82
CA ALA A 92 -13.62 -12.44 -2.42
C ALA A 92 -14.85 -12.99 -1.69
N HIS A 93 -14.86 -14.28 -1.33
CA HIS A 93 -15.92 -14.87 -0.51
C HIS A 93 -15.98 -14.27 0.90
N ARG A 94 -14.82 -13.95 1.51
CA ARG A 94 -14.77 -13.28 2.83
C ARG A 94 -15.33 -11.86 2.76
N ALA A 95 -14.92 -11.10 1.75
CA ALA A 95 -15.44 -9.77 1.47
C ALA A 95 -16.96 -9.78 1.22
N GLU A 96 -17.49 -10.82 0.53
CA GLU A 96 -18.93 -10.95 0.30
C GLU A 96 -19.70 -11.20 1.59
N ARG A 97 -19.16 -11.97 2.54
CA ARG A 97 -19.80 -12.15 3.86
C ARG A 97 -19.95 -10.82 4.60
N LEU A 98 -18.92 -9.98 4.58
CA LEU A 98 -18.96 -8.65 5.19
C LEU A 98 -19.98 -7.74 4.48
N ARG A 99 -19.97 -7.73 3.14
CA ARG A 99 -20.93 -6.96 2.33
C ARG A 99 -22.37 -7.40 2.58
N ALA A 100 -22.63 -8.70 2.61
CA ALA A 100 -23.96 -9.26 2.87
C ALA A 100 -24.45 -8.94 4.29
N ALA A 101 -23.55 -8.73 5.25
CA ALA A 101 -23.85 -8.23 6.59
C ALA A 101 -24.09 -6.71 6.66
N GLY A 102 -23.99 -5.99 5.54
CA GLY A 102 -24.28 -4.56 5.42
C GLY A 102 -23.06 -3.65 5.35
N ALA A 103 -21.84 -4.19 5.35
CA ALA A 103 -20.63 -3.38 5.22
C ALA A 103 -20.48 -2.79 3.81
N GLN A 104 -19.94 -1.57 3.71
CA GLN A 104 -19.48 -1.01 2.44
C GLN A 104 -18.10 -1.58 2.11
N VAL A 105 -18.03 -2.43 1.08
CA VAL A 105 -16.80 -3.12 0.69
C VAL A 105 -16.49 -2.86 -0.78
N VAL A 106 -15.24 -2.51 -1.05
CA VAL A 106 -14.60 -2.55 -2.37
C VAL A 106 -13.57 -3.67 -2.34
N PHE A 107 -13.62 -4.58 -3.31
CA PHE A 107 -12.64 -5.65 -3.44
C PHE A 107 -11.52 -5.23 -4.40
N VAL A 108 -10.28 -5.23 -3.91
CA VAL A 108 -9.08 -4.93 -4.71
C VAL A 108 -8.48 -6.26 -5.18
N ALA A 109 -8.69 -6.60 -6.44
CA ALA A 109 -8.34 -7.88 -7.05
C ALA A 109 -6.85 -8.02 -7.40
N GLY A 110 -5.98 -7.43 -6.59
CA GLY A 110 -4.52 -7.43 -6.76
C GLY A 110 -3.92 -6.02 -6.73
N VAL A 111 -2.64 -5.97 -6.40
CA VAL A 111 -1.82 -4.76 -6.33
C VAL A 111 -0.48 -5.06 -6.99
N GLU A 112 -0.15 -4.33 -8.06
CA GLU A 112 1.14 -4.39 -8.76
C GLU A 112 1.65 -5.81 -9.08
N LEU A 113 0.73 -6.73 -9.42
CA LEU A 113 1.02 -8.16 -9.50
C LEU A 113 2.14 -8.44 -10.50
N THR A 114 2.25 -7.68 -11.59
CA THR A 114 3.30 -7.96 -12.59
C THR A 114 4.72 -7.74 -12.06
N MET A 115 4.88 -6.90 -11.03
CA MET A 115 6.16 -6.62 -10.37
C MET A 115 6.36 -7.46 -9.11
N LEU A 116 5.33 -7.56 -8.27
CA LEU A 116 5.39 -8.19 -6.95
C LEU A 116 5.24 -9.72 -6.97
N ASN A 117 4.91 -10.30 -8.13
CA ASN A 117 4.64 -11.72 -8.27
C ASN A 117 5.44 -12.41 -9.37
N ARG A 118 5.64 -13.71 -9.17
CA ARG A 118 6.30 -14.61 -10.12
C ARG A 118 5.37 -14.88 -11.31
N GLY A 119 5.95 -15.09 -12.49
CA GLY A 119 5.24 -15.60 -13.68
C GLY A 119 4.71 -14.54 -14.64
N PHE A 120 4.80 -13.24 -14.31
CA PHE A 120 4.48 -12.15 -15.23
C PHE A 120 5.73 -11.60 -15.91
N LEU A 121 6.73 -11.23 -15.10
CA LEU A 121 8.07 -10.84 -15.52
C LEU A 121 9.09 -11.94 -15.21
N ASP A 122 10.15 -12.01 -16.01
CA ASP A 122 11.27 -12.93 -15.76
C ASP A 122 12.10 -12.42 -14.58
N GLY A 123 12.32 -13.27 -13.58
CA GLY A 123 13.07 -12.95 -12.37
C GLY A 123 12.46 -13.60 -11.11
N ASP A 124 13.33 -14.12 -10.24
CA ASP A 124 12.91 -14.83 -9.03
C ASP A 124 12.56 -13.87 -7.89
N THR A 125 13.14 -12.67 -7.90
CA THR A 125 12.89 -11.60 -6.92
C THR A 125 12.34 -10.35 -7.60
N VAL A 126 11.70 -9.45 -6.84
CA VAL A 126 11.32 -8.10 -7.33
C VAL A 126 12.52 -7.38 -7.98
N ALA A 127 13.69 -7.45 -7.34
CA ALA A 127 14.91 -6.82 -7.85
C ALA A 127 15.34 -7.42 -9.21
N ASP A 128 15.25 -8.74 -9.38
CA ASP A 128 15.54 -9.38 -10.66
C ASP A 128 14.55 -9.01 -11.76
N ARG A 129 13.26 -8.90 -11.43
CA ARG A 129 12.21 -8.49 -12.38
C ARG A 129 12.40 -7.04 -12.82
N LEU A 130 12.71 -6.13 -11.90
CA LEU A 130 13.04 -4.74 -12.20
C LEU A 130 14.30 -4.64 -13.06
N ARG A 131 15.38 -5.34 -12.66
CA ARG A 131 16.62 -5.40 -13.43
C ARG A 131 16.35 -5.93 -14.84
N TYR A 132 15.56 -7.00 -14.98
CA TYR A 132 15.17 -7.55 -16.27
C TYR A 132 14.39 -6.54 -17.10
N LEU A 133 13.37 -5.89 -16.55
CA LEU A 133 12.56 -4.91 -17.28
C LEU A 133 13.40 -3.72 -17.76
N PHE A 134 14.32 -3.22 -16.95
CA PHE A 134 15.06 -1.97 -17.21
C PHE A 134 16.44 -2.16 -17.84
N ALA A 135 17.01 -3.37 -17.88
CA ALA A 135 18.38 -3.64 -18.35
C ALA A 135 18.69 -3.17 -19.78
N ASP A 136 17.70 -3.19 -20.68
CA ASP A 136 17.89 -2.86 -22.09
C ASP A 136 16.74 -1.94 -22.56
N PRO A 137 17.01 -0.63 -22.76
CA PRO A 137 16.00 0.32 -23.22
C PRO A 137 15.36 -0.05 -24.56
N ASP A 138 16.09 -0.66 -25.49
CA ASP A 138 15.58 -1.01 -26.82
C ASP A 138 14.62 -2.20 -26.76
N ARG A 139 14.86 -3.13 -25.82
CA ARG A 139 13.97 -4.29 -25.58
C ARG A 139 12.82 -3.99 -24.63
N ARG A 140 12.88 -2.89 -23.87
CA ARG A 140 11.88 -2.55 -22.85
C ARG A 140 10.44 -2.49 -23.40
N PRO A 141 10.15 -1.87 -24.57
CA PRO A 141 8.79 -1.85 -25.11
C PRO A 141 8.25 -3.26 -25.39
N ALA A 142 9.09 -4.15 -25.94
CA ALA A 142 8.70 -5.54 -26.22
C ALA A 142 8.43 -6.33 -24.93
N ARG A 143 9.27 -6.15 -23.90
CA ARG A 143 9.06 -6.75 -22.57
C ARG A 143 7.76 -6.27 -21.92
N ILE A 144 7.47 -4.97 -21.99
CA ILE A 144 6.21 -4.41 -21.48
C ILE A 144 5.01 -5.01 -22.21
N ALA A 145 5.07 -5.13 -23.54
CA ALA A 145 4.00 -5.74 -24.31
C ALA A 145 3.76 -7.21 -23.91
N GLU A 146 4.82 -7.99 -23.74
CA GLU A 146 4.73 -9.38 -23.29
C GLU A 146 4.11 -9.51 -21.89
N VAL A 147 4.51 -8.66 -20.95
CA VAL A 147 3.94 -8.62 -19.59
C VAL A 147 2.46 -8.28 -19.65
N ARG A 148 2.07 -7.28 -20.43
CA ARG A 148 0.66 -6.90 -20.62
C ARG A 148 -0.15 -8.07 -21.17
N ASP A 149 0.37 -8.78 -22.17
CA ASP A 149 -0.32 -9.94 -22.75
C ASP A 149 -0.49 -11.08 -21.74
N ARG A 150 0.55 -11.39 -20.95
CA ARG A 150 0.48 -12.40 -19.88
C ARG A 150 -0.52 -11.99 -18.79
N PHE A 151 -0.46 -10.72 -18.38
CA PHE A 151 -1.29 -10.18 -17.31
C PHE A 151 -2.77 -10.05 -17.72
N GLU A 152 -3.05 -9.62 -18.95
CA GLU A 152 -4.41 -9.53 -19.48
C GLU A 152 -5.09 -10.91 -19.50
N ARG A 153 -4.38 -11.97 -19.93
CA ARG A 153 -4.90 -13.33 -19.88
C ARG A 153 -5.26 -13.75 -18.46
N PHE A 154 -4.38 -13.45 -17.50
CA PHE A 154 -4.64 -13.73 -16.09
C PHE A 154 -5.89 -13.01 -15.57
N LEU A 155 -6.02 -11.70 -15.84
CA LEU A 155 -7.18 -10.91 -15.43
C LEU A 155 -8.49 -11.37 -16.12
N ARG A 156 -8.41 -11.79 -17.38
CA ARG A 156 -9.56 -12.30 -18.14
C ARG A 156 -10.18 -13.53 -17.47
N ASP A 157 -9.36 -14.37 -16.85
CA ASP A 157 -9.83 -15.56 -16.15
C ASP A 157 -10.19 -15.27 -14.68
N LEU A 158 -9.43 -14.38 -14.02
CA LEU A 158 -9.61 -14.05 -12.61
C LEU A 158 -10.87 -13.20 -12.36
N VAL A 159 -11.06 -12.11 -13.10
CA VAL A 159 -12.11 -11.12 -12.79
C VAL A 159 -13.52 -11.71 -12.85
N PRO A 160 -13.90 -12.54 -13.85
CA PRO A 160 -15.21 -13.19 -13.84
C PRO A 160 -15.42 -14.09 -12.61
N ALA A 161 -14.37 -14.80 -12.17
CA ALA A 161 -14.44 -15.65 -10.98
C ALA A 161 -14.60 -14.83 -9.69
N VAL A 162 -13.88 -13.71 -9.56
CA VAL A 162 -14.06 -12.76 -8.46
C VAL A 162 -15.48 -12.20 -8.45
N ARG A 163 -16.00 -11.77 -9.60
CA ARG A 163 -17.37 -11.23 -9.71
C ARG A 163 -18.47 -12.27 -9.45
N ALA A 164 -18.17 -13.56 -9.64
CA ALA A 164 -19.07 -14.64 -9.24
C ALA A 164 -19.07 -14.86 -7.71
N ALA A 165 -17.95 -14.60 -7.04
CA ALA A 165 -17.80 -14.77 -5.60
C ALA A 165 -18.20 -13.53 -4.78
N PHE A 166 -18.08 -12.33 -5.36
CA PHE A 166 -18.31 -11.04 -4.70
C PHE A 166 -19.19 -10.13 -5.56
N HIS A 167 -20.22 -9.54 -4.95
CA HIS A 167 -21.26 -8.78 -5.65
C HIS A 167 -21.21 -7.26 -5.39
N GLY A 168 -20.10 -6.76 -4.81
CA GLY A 168 -19.84 -5.34 -4.65
C GLY A 168 -18.95 -4.74 -5.76
N ARG A 169 -18.37 -3.56 -5.48
CA ARG A 169 -17.45 -2.88 -6.41
C ARG A 169 -16.09 -3.57 -6.43
N VAL A 170 -15.55 -3.83 -7.62
CA VAL A 170 -14.26 -4.47 -7.84
C VAL A 170 -13.31 -3.51 -8.54
N THR A 171 -12.06 -3.48 -8.07
CA THR A 171 -10.96 -2.74 -8.70
C THR A 171 -9.67 -3.56 -8.68
N TYR A 172 -8.58 -2.98 -9.19
CA TYR A 172 -7.23 -3.51 -9.19
C TYR A 172 -6.28 -2.32 -9.04
N ALA A 173 -5.26 -2.39 -8.17
CA ALA A 173 -4.32 -1.28 -7.97
C ALA A 173 -3.11 -1.43 -8.92
N ALA A 174 -3.08 -0.61 -9.95
CA ALA A 174 -2.15 -0.75 -11.06
C ALA A 174 -0.93 0.18 -10.98
N ILE A 175 0.19 -0.29 -11.51
CA ILE A 175 1.32 0.56 -11.93
C ILE A 175 1.24 0.88 -13.42
N GLN A 176 1.92 1.95 -13.84
CA GLN A 176 1.70 2.64 -15.10
C GLN A 176 1.89 1.75 -16.34
N TYR A 177 2.77 0.74 -16.27
CA TYR A 177 3.04 -0.12 -17.43
C TYR A 177 2.11 -1.34 -17.53
N GLU A 178 1.26 -1.64 -16.55
CA GLU A 178 0.41 -2.85 -16.55
C GLU A 178 -0.72 -2.83 -17.59
N GLY A 179 -1.13 -1.64 -18.05
CA GLY A 179 -2.08 -1.51 -19.17
C GLY A 179 -3.43 -2.19 -18.91
N VAL A 180 -3.93 -2.09 -17.67
CA VAL A 180 -5.19 -2.73 -17.23
C VAL A 180 -6.36 -2.29 -18.09
N ASP A 181 -7.16 -3.25 -18.55
CA ASP A 181 -8.44 -2.99 -19.19
C ASP A 181 -9.49 -2.66 -18.13
N TRP A 182 -9.71 -1.36 -17.93
CA TRP A 182 -10.62 -0.85 -16.91
C TRP A 182 -12.08 -1.22 -17.16
N ASP A 183 -12.51 -1.66 -18.35
CA ASP A 183 -13.90 -2.07 -18.59
C ASP A 183 -14.34 -3.25 -17.72
N ARG A 184 -13.39 -4.06 -17.23
CA ARG A 184 -13.63 -5.17 -16.29
C ARG A 184 -13.87 -4.73 -14.85
N PHE A 185 -13.56 -3.49 -14.50
CA PHE A 185 -13.53 -2.97 -13.13
C PHE A 185 -14.49 -1.78 -12.94
N ASP A 186 -14.85 -1.49 -11.70
CA ASP A 186 -15.81 -0.44 -11.35
C ASP A 186 -15.12 0.89 -11.03
N ILE A 187 -13.84 0.84 -10.68
CA ILE A 187 -13.01 1.98 -10.25
C ILE A 187 -11.64 1.83 -10.92
N VAL A 188 -11.10 2.92 -11.47
CA VAL A 188 -9.70 3.00 -11.91
C VAL A 188 -8.86 3.21 -10.67
N THR A 189 -7.94 2.30 -10.35
CA THR A 189 -7.07 2.45 -9.18
C THR A 189 -5.61 2.38 -9.60
N VAL A 190 -4.82 3.37 -9.23
CA VAL A 190 -3.40 3.40 -9.56
C VAL A 190 -2.54 3.69 -8.34
N GLU A 191 -1.41 3.00 -8.27
CA GLU A 191 -0.31 3.31 -7.36
C GLU A 191 0.50 4.46 -7.97
N LEU A 192 0.40 5.65 -7.39
CA LEU A 192 0.92 6.87 -8.01
C LEU A 192 1.85 7.63 -7.07
N ILE A 193 3.14 7.52 -7.35
CA ILE A 193 4.21 8.13 -6.55
C ILE A 193 4.81 9.30 -7.32
N ARG A 194 5.03 10.42 -6.62
CA ARG A 194 5.69 11.61 -7.17
C ARG A 194 7.17 11.54 -6.85
N SER A 195 8.02 11.58 -7.85
CA SER A 195 9.47 11.72 -7.68
C SER A 195 9.97 13.01 -8.32
N ALA A 196 11.23 13.38 -8.08
CA ALA A 196 11.82 14.56 -8.70
C ALA A 196 11.79 14.49 -10.24
N GLU A 197 11.93 13.30 -10.83
CA GLU A 197 11.94 13.12 -12.29
C GLU A 197 10.59 13.39 -12.97
N VAL A 198 9.49 13.39 -12.20
CA VAL A 198 8.12 13.57 -12.71
C VAL A 198 7.36 14.71 -12.03
N ALA A 199 8.00 15.46 -11.12
CA ALA A 199 7.35 16.51 -10.34
C ALA A 199 6.71 17.59 -11.23
N ASP A 200 7.38 17.98 -12.31
CA ASP A 200 6.95 18.99 -13.27
C ASP A 200 5.66 18.62 -14.03
N ARG A 201 5.39 17.32 -14.17
CA ARG A 201 4.25 16.78 -14.93
C ARG A 201 3.24 16.04 -14.07
N PHE A 202 3.48 15.93 -12.76
CA PHE A 202 2.70 15.06 -11.87
C PHE A 202 1.22 15.46 -11.84
N ARG A 203 0.95 16.75 -11.62
CA ARG A 203 -0.42 17.31 -11.60
C ARG A 203 -1.16 17.07 -12.92
N ASP A 204 -0.51 17.30 -14.06
CA ASP A 204 -1.11 17.05 -15.37
C ASP A 204 -1.37 15.56 -15.63
N GLY A 205 -0.51 14.69 -15.11
CA GLY A 205 -0.71 13.24 -15.07
C GLY A 205 -1.97 12.85 -14.29
N VAL A 206 -2.15 13.41 -13.08
CA VAL A 206 -3.36 13.20 -12.27
C VAL A 206 -4.60 13.67 -13.05
N ARG A 207 -4.57 14.87 -13.64
CA ARG A 207 -5.69 15.40 -14.43
C ARG A 207 -6.08 14.49 -15.59
N THR A 208 -5.08 13.91 -16.26
CA THR A 208 -5.31 12.96 -17.36
C THR A 208 -5.98 11.68 -16.85
N LEU A 209 -5.56 11.18 -15.69
CA LEU A 209 -6.18 10.00 -15.07
C LEU A 209 -7.63 10.28 -14.65
N VAL A 210 -7.92 11.47 -14.10
CA VAL A 210 -9.28 11.86 -13.67
C VAL A 210 -10.23 12.05 -14.87
N ALA A 211 -9.73 12.44 -16.03
CA ALA A 211 -10.55 12.65 -17.23
C ALA A 211 -11.21 11.37 -17.78
N GLN A 212 -10.88 10.20 -17.24
CA GLN A 212 -11.51 8.93 -17.58
C GLN A 212 -12.97 8.86 -17.08
N PRO A 213 -13.84 8.05 -17.70
CA PRO A 213 -15.27 8.02 -17.35
C PRO A 213 -15.58 7.34 -16.01
N LYS A 214 -14.62 6.65 -15.39
CA LYS A 214 -14.78 5.92 -14.14
C LYS A 214 -14.10 6.67 -12.99
N PRO A 215 -14.60 6.55 -11.75
CA PRO A 215 -13.97 7.18 -10.60
C PRO A 215 -12.51 6.72 -10.48
N LEU A 216 -11.63 7.66 -10.13
CA LEU A 216 -10.21 7.41 -9.92
C LEU A 216 -9.92 7.28 -8.43
N ALA A 217 -9.30 6.18 -8.04
CA ALA A 217 -8.67 6.02 -6.73
C ALA A 217 -7.15 6.05 -6.88
N ILE A 218 -6.49 6.77 -5.99
CA ILE A 218 -5.04 6.73 -5.85
C ILE A 218 -4.71 5.96 -4.58
N THR A 219 -4.08 4.80 -4.75
CA THR A 219 -3.52 4.01 -3.65
C THR A 219 -1.99 4.17 -3.66
N GLY A 220 -1.30 3.71 -2.62
CA GLY A 220 0.13 3.49 -2.75
C GLY A 220 1.07 4.68 -2.72
N PHE A 221 0.61 5.86 -2.30
CA PHE A 221 1.47 7.05 -2.26
C PHE A 221 2.00 7.29 -0.85
N GLY A 222 3.29 7.62 -0.77
CA GLY A 222 3.99 7.90 0.47
C GLY A 222 5.49 8.05 0.21
N THR A 223 6.22 8.40 1.27
CA THR A 223 7.69 8.45 1.24
C THR A 223 8.26 8.11 2.61
N ALA A 224 9.51 7.64 2.64
CA ALA A 224 10.21 7.30 3.87
C ALA A 224 10.52 8.58 4.70
N THR A 225 11.01 8.42 5.93
CA THR A 225 11.14 9.51 6.91
C THR A 225 12.58 10.06 7.01
N TRP A 226 13.31 10.10 5.89
CA TRP A 226 14.69 10.62 5.82
C TRP A 226 14.83 11.76 4.81
N ARG A 227 15.81 12.65 5.02
CA ARG A 227 16.01 13.86 4.20
C ARG A 227 16.23 13.55 2.71
N GLY A 228 15.32 13.99 1.85
CA GLY A 228 15.39 13.75 0.40
C GLY A 228 14.65 12.49 -0.06
N SER A 229 14.02 11.74 0.86
CA SER A 229 13.22 10.57 0.51
C SER A 229 12.15 10.88 -0.52
N GLY A 230 11.50 12.04 -0.42
CA GLY A 230 10.44 12.48 -1.30
C GLY A 230 10.87 12.57 -2.76
N ASP A 231 12.09 13.01 -3.05
CA ASP A 231 12.60 13.12 -4.42
C ASP A 231 12.79 11.76 -5.09
N VAL A 232 12.98 10.71 -4.28
CA VAL A 232 13.16 9.33 -4.72
C VAL A 232 12.09 8.40 -4.14
N ALA A 233 10.88 8.91 -3.88
CA ALA A 233 9.85 8.23 -3.08
C ALA A 233 9.62 6.76 -3.46
N ALA A 234 9.57 6.43 -4.75
CA ALA A 234 9.39 5.06 -5.26
C ALA A 234 10.52 4.08 -4.88
N ARG A 235 11.68 4.61 -4.48
CA ARG A 235 12.87 3.87 -4.04
C ARG A 235 13.28 4.23 -2.61
N SER A 236 12.45 4.99 -1.88
CA SER A 236 12.83 5.54 -0.59
C SER A 236 13.11 4.48 0.49
N MET A 237 12.64 3.26 0.30
CA MET A 237 12.95 2.09 1.14
C MET A 237 14.21 1.32 0.71
N GLN A 238 14.82 1.61 -0.45
CA GLN A 238 16.06 0.98 -0.96
C GLN A 238 17.32 1.46 -0.22
N VAL A 239 17.14 1.82 1.05
CA VAL A 239 18.20 2.12 2.00
C VAL A 239 18.34 1.00 3.02
N LEU A 240 17.57 -0.09 2.91
CA LEU A 240 17.60 -1.26 3.77
C LEU A 240 18.42 -2.40 3.15
N ALA A 241 19.20 -3.10 3.96
CA ALA A 241 19.91 -4.31 3.57
C ALA A 241 20.06 -5.28 4.75
N SER A 242 20.16 -6.58 4.45
CA SER A 242 20.59 -7.56 5.46
C SER A 242 22.09 -7.41 5.70
N ASP A 243 22.46 -7.27 6.98
CA ASP A 243 23.85 -7.27 7.42
C ASP A 243 24.52 -8.61 7.04
N PRO A 244 25.66 -8.61 6.32
CA PRO A 244 26.27 -9.84 5.84
C PRO A 244 26.77 -10.79 6.95
N ALA A 245 27.06 -10.27 8.15
CA ALA A 245 27.60 -11.05 9.25
C ALA A 245 26.49 -11.65 10.14
N THR A 246 25.41 -10.90 10.35
CA THR A 246 24.35 -11.25 11.31
C THR A 246 23.02 -11.61 10.64
N GLY A 247 22.83 -11.24 9.37
CA GLY A 247 21.56 -11.38 8.65
C GLY A 247 20.48 -10.40 9.08
N ALA A 248 20.75 -9.54 10.08
CA ALA A 248 19.80 -8.56 10.59
C ALA A 248 19.54 -7.46 9.55
N LEU A 249 18.29 -7.01 9.44
CA LEU A 249 17.96 -5.86 8.59
C LEU A 249 18.51 -4.58 9.22
N ARG A 250 19.25 -3.78 8.44
CA ARG A 250 19.86 -2.51 8.84
C ARG A 250 19.70 -1.48 7.73
N LEU A 251 19.83 -0.20 8.07
CA LEU A 251 20.08 0.83 7.07
C LEU A 251 21.50 0.65 6.49
N THR A 252 21.62 0.88 5.19
CA THR A 252 22.87 0.82 4.43
C THR A 252 23.85 1.93 4.81
N GLU A 253 23.32 3.07 5.28
CA GLU A 253 24.07 4.23 5.76
C GLU A 253 23.32 4.94 6.89
N ALA A 254 24.00 5.86 7.58
CA ALA A 254 23.36 6.72 8.57
C ALA A 254 22.56 7.81 7.83
N LEU A 255 21.27 7.90 8.13
CA LEU A 255 20.35 8.84 7.48
C LEU A 255 19.91 9.94 8.46
N GLU A 256 19.66 11.13 7.93
CA GLU A 256 19.08 12.22 8.70
C GLU A 256 17.54 12.12 8.70
N ARG A 257 16.93 12.07 9.88
CA ARG A 257 15.47 12.04 10.05
C ARG A 257 14.83 13.33 9.53
N ASP A 258 13.77 13.19 8.76
CA ASP A 258 13.01 14.33 8.22
C ASP A 258 11.49 14.05 8.24
N GLU A 259 10.89 14.14 9.42
CA GLU A 259 9.43 14.02 9.57
C GLU A 259 8.68 15.19 8.90
N ALA A 260 9.29 16.38 8.83
CA ALA A 260 8.70 17.55 8.20
C ALA A 260 8.62 17.39 6.68
N GLY A 261 9.67 16.88 6.05
CA GLY A 261 9.69 16.57 4.62
C GLY A 261 8.70 15.48 4.23
N GLN A 262 8.55 14.42 5.05
CA GLN A 262 7.50 13.41 4.84
C GLN A 262 6.09 14.03 4.91
N ALA A 263 5.86 14.89 5.90
CA ALA A 263 4.58 15.59 6.08
C ALA A 263 4.25 16.56 4.93
N GLU A 264 5.25 17.31 4.45
CA GLU A 264 5.11 18.21 3.28
C GLU A 264 4.78 17.43 2.01
N TYR A 265 5.47 16.31 1.76
CA TYR A 265 5.20 15.41 0.64
C TYR A 265 3.74 14.95 0.61
N LEU A 266 3.23 14.44 1.75
CA LEU A 266 1.85 13.93 1.80
C LEU A 266 0.82 15.06 1.62
N ARG A 267 1.07 16.23 2.20
CA ARG A 267 0.20 17.41 2.03
C ARG A 267 0.13 17.85 0.56
N GLU A 268 1.28 17.95 -0.11
CA GLU A 268 1.37 18.29 -1.53
C GLU A 268 0.52 17.35 -2.38
N LEU A 269 0.66 16.03 -2.19
CA LEU A 269 -0.06 15.05 -2.99
C LEU A 269 -1.56 15.07 -2.72
N LEU A 270 -1.97 15.13 -1.45
CA LEU A 270 -3.38 15.22 -1.08
C LEU A 270 -4.04 16.49 -1.64
N GLU A 271 -3.33 17.63 -1.63
CA GLU A 271 -3.82 18.87 -2.25
C GLU A 271 -3.98 18.73 -3.76
N VAL A 272 -3.02 18.11 -4.46
CA VAL A 272 -3.12 17.84 -5.89
C VAL A 272 -4.31 16.91 -6.19
N PHE A 273 -4.45 15.82 -5.44
CA PHE A 273 -5.51 14.85 -5.68
C PHE A 273 -6.90 15.43 -5.44
N ASP A 274 -7.08 16.21 -4.37
CA ASP A 274 -8.36 16.87 -4.12
C ASP A 274 -8.68 17.93 -5.18
N ALA A 275 -7.71 18.78 -5.52
CA ALA A 275 -7.89 19.85 -6.50
C ALA A 275 -8.19 19.35 -7.92
N GLU A 276 -7.58 18.24 -8.34
CA GLU A 276 -7.83 17.66 -9.66
C GLU A 276 -9.04 16.72 -9.70
N GLY A 277 -9.70 16.45 -8.55
CA GLY A 277 -10.96 15.70 -8.50
C GLY A 277 -10.82 14.18 -8.39
N VAL A 278 -9.78 13.68 -7.71
CA VAL A 278 -9.66 12.26 -7.35
C VAL A 278 -10.83 11.83 -6.46
N ASP A 279 -11.41 10.66 -6.73
CA ASP A 279 -12.56 10.14 -5.97
C ASP A 279 -12.13 9.60 -4.61
N SER A 280 -11.06 8.80 -4.57
CA SER A 280 -10.60 8.13 -3.35
C SER A 280 -9.07 8.16 -3.22
N THR A 281 -8.54 8.40 -2.02
CA THR A 281 -7.09 8.37 -1.76
C THR A 281 -6.75 7.47 -0.58
N PHE A 282 -5.64 6.73 -0.68
CA PHE A 282 -5.12 5.90 0.39
C PHE A 282 -3.63 6.17 0.61
N VAL A 283 -3.32 6.88 1.69
CA VAL A 283 -1.93 7.09 2.14
C VAL A 283 -1.32 5.72 2.48
N HIS A 284 -0.15 5.41 1.91
CA HIS A 284 0.59 4.20 2.20
C HIS A 284 1.76 4.55 3.13
N LEU A 285 1.69 4.29 4.45
CA LEU A 285 0.72 3.47 5.20
C LEU A 285 0.56 3.96 6.66
N PHE A 286 -0.32 3.34 7.44
CA PHE A 286 -0.49 3.68 8.87
C PHE A 286 0.78 3.41 9.69
N ALA A 287 1.17 2.14 9.80
CA ALA A 287 2.32 1.66 10.56
C ALA A 287 3.02 0.52 9.82
N LEU A 288 4.32 0.31 10.09
CA LEU A 288 5.10 -0.79 9.52
C LEU A 288 5.94 -1.45 10.63
N ASP A 289 5.38 -2.46 11.28
CA ASP A 289 5.88 -3.06 12.53
C ASP A 289 7.30 -3.65 12.43
N ASN A 290 7.71 -4.12 11.25
CA ASN A 290 9.05 -4.68 11.04
C ASN A 290 10.15 -3.62 10.85
N LEU A 291 9.81 -2.33 10.84
CA LEU A 291 10.77 -1.21 10.79
C LEU A 291 10.65 -0.31 12.04
N PRO A 292 11.06 -0.80 13.22
CA PRO A 292 10.89 -0.07 14.48
C PRO A 292 11.83 1.14 14.60
N HIS A 293 11.40 2.08 15.43
CA HIS A 293 12.16 3.24 15.84
C HIS A 293 13.16 2.88 16.93
N ARG A 294 14.44 3.17 16.69
CA ARG A 294 15.57 2.87 17.61
C ARG A 294 16.60 4.00 17.64
N PRO A 295 16.27 5.16 18.25
CA PRO A 295 17.11 6.36 18.17
C PRO A 295 18.38 6.29 19.04
N ASP A 296 18.40 5.44 20.07
CA ASP A 296 19.43 5.48 21.12
C ASP A 296 20.66 4.57 20.84
N GLY A 297 20.75 3.98 19.64
CA GLY A 297 21.77 2.99 19.25
C GLY A 297 22.66 3.40 18.07
N ASP A 298 23.19 2.43 17.32
CA ASP A 298 23.82 2.70 16.02
C ASP A 298 22.76 3.36 15.11
N PRO A 299 23.03 4.50 14.47
CA PRO A 299 22.07 5.17 13.60
C PRO A 299 21.47 4.28 12.50
N ARG A 300 22.16 3.21 12.11
CA ARG A 300 21.68 2.23 11.12
C ARG A 300 20.64 1.25 11.65
N ASP A 301 20.39 1.23 12.95
CA ASP A 301 19.38 0.40 13.59
C ASP A 301 18.00 1.07 13.69
N ASP A 302 17.91 2.39 13.44
CA ASP A 302 16.65 3.14 13.40
C ASP A 302 15.90 2.91 12.07
N LEU A 303 15.36 1.70 11.91
CA LEU A 303 14.71 1.26 10.67
C LEU A 303 13.48 2.08 10.30
N ASP A 304 12.84 2.74 11.26
CA ASP A 304 11.72 3.65 11.01
C ASP A 304 12.07 4.80 10.03
N LEU A 305 13.35 5.16 9.88
CA LEU A 305 13.79 6.10 8.84
C LEU A 305 13.39 5.63 7.44
N ALA A 306 13.45 4.32 7.17
CA ALA A 306 13.03 3.73 5.91
C ALA A 306 11.51 3.46 5.83
N SER A 307 10.76 3.67 6.91
CA SER A 307 9.32 3.41 6.95
C SER A 307 8.52 4.52 6.26
N LEU A 308 7.53 4.11 5.46
CA LEU A 308 6.52 4.98 4.88
C LEU A 308 5.38 5.30 5.87
N GLY A 309 5.38 4.66 7.05
CA GLY A 309 4.34 4.78 8.06
C GLY A 309 4.18 6.22 8.56
N VAL A 310 2.94 6.65 8.80
CA VAL A 310 2.63 7.97 9.42
C VAL A 310 2.80 7.95 10.94
N VAL A 311 2.98 6.76 11.54
CA VAL A 311 3.43 6.59 12.93
C VAL A 311 4.79 5.91 12.94
N LYS A 312 5.56 6.13 14.01
CA LYS A 312 6.80 5.39 14.29
C LYS A 312 6.53 4.29 15.30
N VAL A 313 6.86 3.06 14.95
CA VAL A 313 6.64 1.89 15.80
C VAL A 313 7.73 1.83 16.87
N LEU A 314 7.33 1.75 18.13
CA LEU A 314 8.26 1.72 19.26
C LEU A 314 8.72 0.28 19.47
N ALA A 315 10.04 0.06 19.52
CA ALA A 315 10.60 -1.26 19.83
C ALA A 315 10.19 -1.73 21.23
N ASP A 316 10.13 -0.79 22.18
CA ASP A 316 9.74 -1.02 23.56
C ASP A 316 8.83 0.12 24.04
N GLY A 317 7.89 -0.21 24.93
CA GLY A 317 7.08 0.78 25.65
C GLY A 317 5.76 1.16 24.95
N SER A 318 5.32 2.38 25.22
CA SER A 318 4.01 2.90 24.86
C SER A 318 4.16 4.32 24.33
N GLY A 319 3.36 4.66 23.32
CA GLY A 319 3.21 6.03 22.84
C GLY A 319 2.74 6.97 23.93
N HIS A 320 3.18 8.23 23.83
CA HIS A 320 2.80 9.33 24.72
C HIS A 320 1.48 9.94 24.29
N ALA A 321 1.27 10.19 23.00
CA ALA A 321 0.00 10.70 22.48
C ALA A 321 -1.15 9.71 22.71
N TYR A 322 -0.87 8.41 22.58
CA TYR A 322 -1.84 7.33 22.76
C TYR A 322 -1.34 6.25 23.72
N PRO A 323 -1.55 6.41 25.04
CA PRO A 323 -1.07 5.45 26.04
C PRO A 323 -1.59 4.03 25.83
N GLY A 324 -0.70 3.04 25.84
CA GLY A 324 -0.97 1.63 25.58
C GLY A 324 -0.88 1.21 24.11
N LEU A 325 -0.51 2.12 23.20
CA LEU A 325 -0.22 1.77 21.81
C LEU A 325 1.30 1.70 21.57
N PRO A 326 1.79 0.74 20.77
CA PRO A 326 3.22 0.53 20.55
C PRO A 326 3.80 1.46 19.47
N TRP A 327 3.27 2.68 19.34
CA TRP A 327 3.68 3.64 18.33
C TRP A 327 3.42 5.08 18.77
N GLU A 328 4.11 6.02 18.14
CA GLU A 328 3.91 7.46 18.32
C GLU A 328 3.59 8.12 16.95
N PRO A 329 2.65 9.08 16.87
CA PRO A 329 2.47 9.87 15.65
C PRO A 329 3.76 10.54 15.17
N LYS A 330 4.00 10.52 13.86
CA LYS A 330 4.95 11.42 13.20
C LYS A 330 4.23 12.71 12.80
N LEU A 331 4.99 13.74 12.39
CA LEU A 331 4.39 14.93 11.78
C LEU A 331 3.51 14.62 10.55
N ALA A 332 3.78 13.51 9.84
CA ALA A 332 2.96 13.03 8.74
C ALA A 332 1.52 12.66 9.17
N PHE A 333 1.33 12.13 10.39
CA PHE A 333 -0.01 11.84 10.92
C PHE A 333 -0.85 13.11 10.99
N THR A 334 -0.30 14.17 11.58
CA THR A 334 -0.99 15.46 11.69
C THR A 334 -1.26 16.08 10.31
N ALA A 335 -0.30 16.01 9.38
CA ALA A 335 -0.51 16.54 8.03
C ALA A 335 -1.64 15.82 7.27
N VAL A 336 -1.78 14.50 7.44
CA VAL A 336 -2.89 13.73 6.87
C VAL A 336 -4.21 14.10 7.55
N ALA A 337 -4.24 14.16 8.88
CA ALA A 337 -5.43 14.57 9.65
C ALA A 337 -5.94 15.95 9.20
N ASP A 338 -5.05 16.95 9.13
CA ASP A 338 -5.40 18.31 8.71
C ASP A 338 -5.97 18.34 7.28
N SER A 339 -5.37 17.55 6.37
CA SER A 339 -5.82 17.46 4.97
C SER A 339 -7.19 16.78 4.84
N TYR A 340 -7.52 15.84 5.73
CA TYR A 340 -8.78 15.10 5.73
C TYR A 340 -9.88 15.75 6.59
N ALA A 341 -9.57 16.67 7.49
CA ALA A 341 -10.54 17.41 8.29
C ALA A 341 -11.42 18.38 7.47
N GLY A 342 -10.88 18.91 6.36
CA GLY A 342 -11.58 19.84 5.46
C GLY A 342 -12.60 19.19 4.54
#